data_AF-A0A536GEE6-F1
#
_entry.id   AF-A0A536GEE6-F1
#
_cell.length_a   1.000
_cell.length_b   1.000
_cell.length_c   1.000
_cell.angle_alpha   90.00
_cell.angle_beta   90.00
_cell.angle_gamma   90.00
#
_symmetry.space_group_name_H-M   'P 1'
#
loop_
_entity.id
_entity.type
_entity.pdbx_description
1 polymer ?
#
loop_
_entity_poly.entity_id
_entity_poly.type
_entity_poly.pdbx_seq_one_letter_code
_entity_poly.pdbx_strand_id
1 'polypeptide(L)'
;MGGNKNLYTILAWALLPPIGSLIFLFVGKDDPDVKYNAAQATVIHGAAFAVWIVLWVLSIILLPIAFLLLLWDLIWFVLWLVGLIMALQANGARVNYPVVGPMAAQYVPMVESWAK
;
A
#
# COMPACT_ATOMS: atom_id res chain seq x y z
N MET A 1 -18.32 -5.71 14.81
CA MET A 1 -18.95 -6.41 13.67
C MET A 1 -17.82 -7.11 12.95
N GLY A 2 -17.73 -8.45 13.04
CA GLY A 2 -16.60 -9.20 12.48
C GLY A 2 -16.71 -9.31 10.96
N GLY A 3 -16.31 -8.27 10.24
CA GLY A 3 -16.23 -8.30 8.78
C GLY A 3 -15.18 -9.29 8.29
N ASN A 4 -15.30 -9.73 7.04
CA ASN A 4 -14.40 -10.71 6.43
C ASN A 4 -12.97 -10.15 6.36
N LYS A 5 -12.17 -10.42 7.40
CA LYS A 5 -10.76 -10.02 7.55
C LYS A 5 -9.93 -10.29 6.29
N ASN A 6 -10.13 -11.46 5.68
CA ASN A 6 -9.43 -11.82 4.44
C ASN A 6 -9.77 -10.85 3.30
N LEU A 7 -11.07 -10.55 3.13
CA LEU A 7 -11.50 -9.55 2.14
C LEU A 7 -10.88 -8.18 2.42
N TYR A 8 -10.84 -7.72 3.67
CA TYR A 8 -10.29 -6.41 4.02
C TYR A 8 -8.78 -6.33 3.80
N THR A 9 -8.05 -7.40 4.11
CA THR A 9 -6.64 -7.52 3.76
C THR A 9 -6.46 -7.41 2.25
N ILE A 10 -7.21 -8.17 1.44
CA ILE A 10 -7.13 -8.10 -0.02
C ILE A 10 -7.43 -6.68 -0.51
N LEU A 11 -8.51 -6.06 -0.03
CA LEU A 11 -8.95 -4.74 -0.47
C LEU A 11 -7.98 -3.62 -0.07
N ALA A 12 -7.28 -3.74 1.06
CA ALA A 12 -6.23 -2.80 1.45
C ALA A 12 -5.08 -2.76 0.43
N TRP A 13 -4.79 -3.90 -0.22
CA TRP A 13 -3.77 -4.01 -1.27
C TRP A 13 -4.33 -3.77 -2.69
N ALA A 14 -5.59 -4.12 -2.95
CA ALA A 14 -6.17 -4.13 -4.29
C ALA A 14 -6.76 -2.78 -4.75
N LEU A 15 -7.48 -2.06 -3.86
CA LEU A 15 -8.26 -0.89 -4.25
C LEU A 15 -7.35 0.30 -4.56
N LEU A 16 -7.36 0.75 -5.83
CA LEU A 16 -6.78 2.00 -6.36
C LEU A 16 -5.69 2.61 -5.45
N PRO A 17 -4.46 2.08 -5.48
CA PRO A 17 -3.36 2.57 -4.64
C PRO A 17 -3.21 4.11 -4.69
N PRO A 18 -3.15 4.82 -3.55
CA PRO A 18 -3.23 4.34 -2.16
C PRO A 18 -4.64 4.35 -1.53
N ILE A 19 -5.70 4.70 -2.26
CA ILE A 19 -7.07 4.90 -1.74
C ILE A 19 -7.54 3.71 -0.90
N GLY A 20 -7.42 2.48 -1.40
CA GLY A 20 -7.80 1.28 -0.67
C GLY A 20 -7.09 1.16 0.67
N SER A 21 -5.76 1.28 0.64
CA SER A 21 -4.94 1.19 1.84
C SER A 21 -5.31 2.26 2.88
N LEU A 22 -5.61 3.50 2.45
CA LEU A 22 -6.04 4.58 3.34
C LEU A 22 -7.40 4.30 3.97
N ILE A 23 -8.38 3.83 3.19
CA ILE A 23 -9.71 3.47 3.72
C ILE A 23 -9.56 2.44 4.85
N PHE A 24 -8.84 1.35 4.61
CA PHE A 24 -8.69 0.29 5.61
C PHE A 24 -7.78 0.68 6.77
N LEU A 25 -6.93 1.71 6.62
CA LEU A 25 -6.14 2.27 7.71
C LEU A 25 -7.03 2.90 8.79
N PHE A 26 -8.11 3.57 8.38
CA PHE A 26 -9.02 4.28 9.27
C PHE A 26 -10.27 3.47 9.63
N VAL A 27 -10.77 2.63 8.71
CA VAL A 27 -11.98 1.83 8.90
C VAL A 27 -11.69 0.47 9.56
N GLY A 28 -10.49 -0.08 9.40
CA GLY A 28 -10.07 -1.37 9.97
C GLY A 28 -9.82 -1.37 11.49
N LYS A 29 -10.48 -0.49 12.25
CA LYS A 29 -10.23 -0.28 13.68
C LYS A 29 -10.50 -1.51 14.56
N ASP A 30 -11.33 -2.45 14.08
CA ASP A 30 -11.77 -3.62 14.85
C ASP A 30 -10.84 -4.86 14.72
N ASP A 31 -9.81 -4.84 13.84
CA ASP A 31 -8.88 -5.98 13.66
C ASP A 31 -7.41 -5.51 13.45
N PRO A 32 -6.48 -5.91 14.33
CA PRO A 32 -5.08 -5.44 14.27
C PRO A 32 -4.34 -5.91 13.01
N ASP A 33 -4.68 -7.06 12.43
CA ASP A 33 -4.01 -7.54 11.22
C ASP A 33 -4.54 -6.82 9.97
N VAL A 34 -5.84 -6.50 9.91
CA VAL A 34 -6.38 -5.65 8.85
C VAL A 34 -5.66 -4.30 8.87
N LYS A 35 -5.45 -3.74 10.07
CA LYS A 35 -4.76 -2.47 10.22
C LYS A 35 -3.28 -2.54 9.92
N TYR A 36 -2.60 -3.63 10.29
CA TYR A 36 -1.23 -3.91 9.91
C TYR A 36 -1.06 -3.94 8.38
N ASN A 37 -1.95 -4.67 7.70
CA ASN A 37 -1.96 -4.77 6.24
C ASN A 37 -2.23 -3.43 5.57
N ALA A 38 -3.21 -2.68 6.08
CA ALA A 38 -3.50 -1.34 5.61
C ALA A 38 -2.31 -0.40 5.80
N ALA A 39 -1.63 -0.44 6.96
CA ALA A 39 -0.46 0.38 7.23
C ALA A 39 0.71 0.04 6.32
N GLN A 40 1.03 -1.25 6.12
CA GLN A 40 2.04 -1.67 5.14
C GLN A 40 1.69 -1.17 3.73
N ALA A 41 0.46 -1.43 3.28
CA ALA A 41 0.02 -1.02 1.95
C ALA A 41 0.03 0.51 1.79
N THR A 42 -0.34 1.28 2.83
CA THR A 42 -0.31 2.75 2.79
C THR A 42 1.10 3.29 2.65
N VAL A 43 2.07 2.75 3.39
CA VAL A 43 3.47 3.21 3.25
C VAL A 43 3.98 2.93 1.85
N ILE A 44 3.73 1.73 1.31
CA ILE A 44 4.25 1.33 -0.01
C ILE A 44 3.55 2.08 -1.14
N HIS A 45 2.22 2.09 -1.17
CA HIS A 45 1.45 2.79 -2.18
C HIS A 45 1.61 4.31 -2.08
N GLY A 46 1.67 4.86 -0.86
CA GLY A 46 1.89 6.27 -0.62
C GLY A 46 3.27 6.73 -1.09
N ALA A 47 4.32 5.96 -0.78
CA ALA A 47 5.66 6.23 -1.31
C ALA A 47 5.71 6.13 -2.84
N ALA A 48 5.07 5.10 -3.41
CA ALA A 48 5.05 4.93 -4.86
C ALA A 48 4.33 6.08 -5.59
N PHE A 49 3.22 6.54 -5.04
CA PHE A 49 2.48 7.70 -5.53
C PHE A 49 3.27 9.00 -5.37
N ALA A 50 3.99 9.19 -4.26
CA ALA A 50 4.83 10.36 -4.05
C ALA A 50 5.95 10.46 -5.11
N VAL A 51 6.61 9.34 -5.44
CA VAL A 51 7.60 9.30 -6.53
C VAL A 51 6.95 9.62 -7.86
N TRP A 52 5.76 9.08 -8.13
CA TRP A 52 5.03 9.37 -9.36
C TRP A 52 4.73 10.87 -9.51
N ILE A 53 4.26 11.54 -8.44
CA ILE A 53 4.03 13.00 -8.43
C ILE A 53 5.31 13.76 -8.77
N VAL A 54 6.44 13.39 -8.16
CA VAL A 54 7.74 14.04 -8.42
C VAL A 54 8.13 13.89 -9.89
N LEU A 55 8.06 12.67 -10.43
CA LEU A 55 8.35 12.41 -11.85
C LEU A 55 7.39 13.17 -12.77
N TRP A 56 6.12 13.26 -12.39
CA TRP A 56 5.10 13.97 -13.17
C TRP A 56 5.42 15.46 -13.26
N VAL A 57 5.70 16.11 -12.13
CA VAL A 57 6.11 17.53 -12.11
C VAL A 57 7.38 17.77 -12.92
N LEU A 58 8.39 16.90 -12.77
CA LEU A 58 9.65 17.00 -13.50
C LEU A 58 9.44 16.84 -15.02
N SER A 59 8.53 15.98 -15.45
CA SER A 59 8.23 15.75 -16.86
C SER A 59 7.61 16.97 -17.56
N ILE A 60 6.88 17.82 -16.82
CA ILE A 60 6.29 19.06 -17.34
C ILE A 60 7.40 20.07 -17.72
N ILE A 61 8.48 20.09 -16.94
CA ILE A 61 9.60 21.03 -17.12
C ILE A 61 10.66 20.46 -18.06
N LEU A 62 10.87 19.15 -18.03
CA LEU A 62 11.93 18.43 -18.74
C LEU A 62 11.33 17.34 -19.63
N LEU A 63 10.72 17.72 -20.76
CA LEU A 63 10.08 16.79 -21.70
C LEU A 63 10.86 15.50 -22.00
N PRO A 64 12.21 15.52 -22.19
CA PRO A 64 12.97 14.30 -22.48
C PRO A 64 12.95 13.22 -21.38
N ILE A 65 12.60 13.54 -20.13
CA ILE A 65 12.53 12.56 -19.04
C ILE A 65 11.13 11.99 -18.82
N ALA A 66 10.14 12.38 -19.63
CA ALA A 66 8.76 11.88 -19.51
C ALA A 66 8.68 10.34 -19.63
N PHE A 67 9.60 9.68 -20.32
CA PHE A 67 9.65 8.21 -20.40
C PHE A 67 9.88 7.55 -19.03
N LEU A 68 10.46 8.26 -18.06
CA LEU A 68 10.64 7.76 -16.69
C LEU A 68 9.30 7.54 -15.99
N LEU A 69 8.24 8.26 -16.36
CA LEU A 69 6.89 7.98 -15.85
C LEU A 69 6.41 6.60 -16.29
N LEU A 70 6.57 6.27 -17.58
CA LEU A 70 6.17 4.96 -18.10
C LEU A 70 6.96 3.83 -17.42
N LEU A 71 8.26 4.03 -17.22
CA LEU A 71 9.09 3.07 -16.51
C LEU A 71 8.65 2.92 -15.04
N TRP A 72 8.31 4.03 -14.39
CA TRP A 72 7.84 4.05 -13.01
C TRP A 72 6.46 3.39 -12.86
N ASP A 73 5.54 3.64 -13.79
CA ASP A 73 4.22 3.01 -13.80
C ASP A 73 4.33 1.49 -13.89
N LEU A 74 5.29 0.96 -14.67
CA LEU A 74 5.57 -0.47 -14.73
C LEU A 74 6.13 -1.00 -13.39
N ILE A 75 7.07 -0.29 -12.78
CA ILE A 75 7.62 -0.67 -11.47
C ILE A 75 6.52 -0.67 -10.41
N TRP A 76 5.70 0.38 -10.38
CA TRP A 76 4.58 0.49 -9.45
C TRP A 76 3.54 -0.60 -9.69
N PHE A 77 3.21 -0.91 -10.95
CA PHE A 77 2.32 -2.02 -11.26
C PHE A 77 2.84 -3.37 -10.72
N VAL A 78 4.15 -3.63 -10.84
CA VAL A 78 4.78 -4.82 -10.24
C VAL A 78 4.69 -4.79 -8.72
N LEU A 79 4.97 -3.64 -8.07
CA LEU A 79 4.88 -3.51 -6.61
C LEU A 79 3.45 -3.79 -6.11
N TRP A 80 2.46 -3.24 -6.81
CA TRP A 80 1.05 -3.48 -6.53
C TRP A 80 0.67 -4.95 -6.71
N LEU A 81 1.09 -5.58 -7.82
CA LEU A 81 0.84 -7.01 -8.08
C LEU A 81 1.42 -7.91 -6.99
N VAL A 82 2.66 -7.67 -6.58
CA VAL A 82 3.30 -8.43 -5.50
C VAL A 82 2.48 -8.30 -4.21
N GLY A 83 2.09 -7.08 -3.84
CA GLY A 83 1.27 -6.83 -2.65
C GLY A 83 -0.09 -7.53 -2.70
N LEU A 84 -0.77 -7.46 -3.85
CA LEU A 84 -2.04 -8.13 -4.09
C LEU A 84 -1.91 -9.66 -3.99
N ILE A 85 -0.91 -10.24 -4.65
CA ILE A 85 -0.67 -11.70 -4.63
C ILE A 85 -0.42 -12.17 -3.20
N MET A 86 0.40 -11.44 -2.44
CA MET A 86 0.66 -11.78 -1.04
C MET A 86 -0.59 -11.65 -0.18
N ALA A 87 -1.42 -10.62 -0.39
CA ALA A 87 -2.68 -10.44 0.31
C ALA A 87 -3.66 -11.60 0.06
N LEU A 88 -3.73 -12.06 -1.20
CA LEU A 88 -4.53 -13.24 -1.60
C LEU A 88 -4.01 -14.53 -0.93
N GLN A 89 -2.71 -14.65 -0.74
CA GLN A 89 -2.07 -15.81 -0.09
C GLN A 89 -2.12 -15.76 1.44
N ALA A 90 -2.24 -14.56 2.03
CA ALA A 90 -2.18 -14.36 3.47
C ALA A 90 -3.43 -14.88 4.22
N ASN A 91 -4.55 -15.07 3.52
CA ASN A 91 -5.82 -15.50 4.13
C ASN A 91 -6.21 -14.65 5.36
N GLY A 92 -6.04 -13.32 5.25
CA GLY A 92 -6.26 -12.35 6.34
C GLY A 92 -5.11 -12.17 7.32
N ALA A 93 -4.04 -12.98 7.27
CA ALA A 93 -2.85 -12.77 8.08
C ALA A 93 -2.07 -11.50 7.68
N ARG A 94 -1.08 -11.14 8.48
CA ARG A 94 -0.18 -9.99 8.20
C ARG A 94 0.67 -10.27 6.95
N VAL A 95 0.54 -9.41 5.94
CA VAL A 95 1.41 -9.40 4.77
C VAL A 95 2.71 -8.70 5.13
N ASN A 96 3.84 -9.41 5.04
CA ASN A 96 5.15 -8.80 5.21
C ASN A 96 5.82 -8.60 3.86
N TYR A 97 5.66 -7.41 3.30
CA TYR A 97 6.12 -7.12 1.94
C TYR A 97 7.65 -7.23 1.82
N PRO A 98 8.19 -7.88 0.77
CA PRO A 98 9.63 -8.08 0.65
C PRO A 98 10.40 -6.76 0.48
N VAL A 99 11.61 -6.69 1.03
CA VAL A 99 12.56 -5.56 0.94
C VAL A 99 12.09 -4.29 1.67
N VAL A 100 10.91 -3.77 1.36
CA VAL A 100 10.38 -2.50 1.91
C VAL A 100 9.40 -2.69 3.07
N GLY A 101 8.86 -3.90 3.27
CA GLY A 101 7.98 -4.21 4.40
C GLY A 101 8.62 -3.98 5.78
N PRO A 102 9.91 -4.29 6.02
CA PRO A 102 10.57 -3.94 7.28
C PRO A 102 10.62 -2.44 7.56
N MET A 103 10.73 -1.60 6.52
CA MET A 103 10.69 -0.15 6.68
C MET A 103 9.27 0.33 6.99
N ALA A 104 8.27 -0.23 6.31
CA ALA A 104 6.86 0.06 6.60
C ALA A 104 6.46 -0.38 8.02
N ALA A 105 6.97 -1.53 8.48
CA ALA A 105 6.70 -2.11 9.79
C ALA A 105 7.11 -1.19 10.95
N GLN A 106 8.09 -0.29 10.76
CA GLN A 106 8.51 0.69 11.78
C GLN A 106 7.38 1.67 12.14
N TYR A 107 6.49 1.96 11.21
CA TYR A 107 5.38 2.91 11.41
C TYR A 107 4.09 2.21 11.88
N VAL A 108 4.03 0.88 11.83
CA VAL A 108 2.82 0.12 12.17
C VAL A 108 2.39 0.27 13.64
N PRO A 109 3.29 0.22 14.64
CA PRO A 109 2.88 0.39 16.05
C PRO A 109 2.15 1.71 16.33
N MET A 110 2.55 2.79 15.65
CA MET A 110 1.88 4.10 15.75
C MET A 110 0.43 3.99 15.27
N VAL A 111 0.18 3.28 14.17
CA VAL A 111 -1.14 3.17 13.56
C VAL A 111 -2.03 2.15 14.28
N GLU A 112 -1.46 1.05 14.76
CA GLU A 112 -2.13 0.06 15.62
C GLU A 112 -2.70 0.73 16.88
N SER A 113 -2.01 1.74 17.44
CA SER A 113 -2.51 2.49 18.61
C SER A 113 -3.87 3.20 18.38
N TRP A 114 -4.23 3.46 17.12
CA TRP A 114 -5.52 4.05 16.75
C TRP A 114 -6.65 3.02 16.68
N ALA A 115 -6.39 1.71 16.86
CA ALA A 115 -7.34 0.60 16.69
C ALA A 115 -8.17 0.32 17.95
N LYS A 116 -8.60 1.37 18.64
CA LYS A 116 -9.38 1.26 19.87
C LYS A 116 -10.87 1.10 19.57
#